data_AF-A0A8J9Y4I2-F1
#
_entry.id   AF-A0A8J9Y4I2-F1
#
_cell.length_a   1.000
_cell.length_b   1.000
_cell.length_c   1.000
_cell.angle_alpha   90.00
_cell.angle_beta   90.00
_cell.angle_gamma   90.00
#
_symmetry.space_group_name_H-M   'P 1'
#
loop_
_entity.id
_entity.type
_entity.pdbx_description
1 polymer ?
#
loop_
_entity_poly.entity_id
_entity_poly.type
_entity_poly.pdbx_seq_one_letter_code
_entity_poly.pdbx_strand_id
1 'polypeptide(L)'
;MHIILQSLLIFCFIYQYKCNETYTSKYDGVDLDEILASDRLLAGYVNCLLDKGPCTPDGKELKMNLPDAIENDCKKCTDKQKVGADKVMHYIIDHKPEDWDKLENKYNSDGTYKLKYLVSKEKLNEHENVAEDDDENDDEESNGHSSGQVIKE
;
A
#
# COMPACT_ATOMS: atom_id res chain seq x y z
N MET A 1 46.41 2.54 -28.81
CA MET A 1 45.39 1.50 -28.56
C MET A 1 45.05 1.37 -27.07
N HIS A 2 46.04 1.16 -26.19
CA HIS A 2 45.82 1.10 -24.73
C HIS A 2 45.19 2.37 -24.10
N ILE A 3 45.58 3.57 -24.54
CA ILE A 3 45.03 4.83 -24.00
C ILE A 3 43.54 4.99 -24.37
N ILE A 4 43.16 4.64 -25.60
CA ILE A 4 41.75 4.68 -26.04
C ILE A 4 40.92 3.64 -25.27
N LEU A 5 41.49 2.46 -25.01
CA LEU A 5 40.85 1.42 -24.21
C LEU A 5 40.65 1.85 -22.75
N GLN A 6 41.63 2.56 -22.16
CA GLN A 6 41.51 3.10 -20.80
C GLN A 6 40.48 4.23 -20.73
N SER A 7 40.44 5.14 -21.72
CA SER A 7 39.44 6.21 -21.76
C SER A 7 38.01 5.67 -21.92
N LEU A 8 37.81 4.60 -22.69
CA LEU A 8 36.51 3.93 -22.83
C LEU A 8 36.06 3.24 -21.53
N LEU A 9 36.99 2.62 -20.80
CA LEU A 9 36.70 2.00 -19.50
C LEU A 9 36.33 3.05 -18.44
N ILE A 10 37.02 4.19 -18.41
CA ILE A 10 36.72 5.30 -17.51
C ILE A 10 35.36 5.91 -17.84
N PHE A 11 35.07 6.14 -19.12
CA PHE A 11 33.76 6.64 -19.56
C PHE A 11 32.63 5.67 -19.18
N CYS A 12 32.82 4.35 -19.33
CA CYS A 12 31.85 3.34 -18.93
C CYS A 12 31.61 3.32 -17.41
N PHE A 13 32.66 3.46 -16.59
CA PHE A 13 32.54 3.56 -15.13
C PHE A 13 31.78 4.83 -14.71
N ILE A 14 31.99 5.97 -15.36
CA ILE A 14 31.29 7.23 -15.04
C ILE A 14 29.78 7.13 -15.30
N TYR A 15 29.35 6.39 -16.32
CA TYR A 15 27.93 6.17 -16.63
C TYR A 15 27.20 5.25 -15.64
N GLN A 16 27.94 4.47 -14.84
CA GLN A 16 27.37 3.50 -13.88
C GLN A 16 27.07 4.12 -12.51
N TYR A 17 27.61 5.30 -12.19
CA TYR A 17 27.36 5.99 -10.93
C TYR A 17 26.16 6.93 -11.03
N LYS A 18 24.97 6.38 -11.29
CA LYS A 18 23.74 7.12 -10.97
C LYS A 18 23.43 6.90 -9.49
N CYS A 19 23.87 7.85 -8.65
CA CYS A 19 23.32 7.95 -7.30
C CYS A 19 21.82 8.23 -7.47
N ASN A 20 20.97 7.30 -7.06
CA ASN A 20 19.53 7.46 -7.15
C ASN A 20 19.14 8.48 -6.07
N GLU A 21 18.92 9.73 -6.45
CA GLU A 21 18.53 10.78 -5.51
C GLU A 21 17.12 10.48 -4.99
N THR A 22 17.02 10.11 -3.71
CA THR A 22 15.74 9.89 -3.05
C THR A 22 15.19 11.22 -2.51
N TYR A 23 13.89 11.24 -2.22
CA TYR A 23 13.34 12.27 -1.34
C TYR A 23 14.02 12.21 0.04
N THR A 24 13.88 13.30 0.79
CA THR A 24 14.42 13.37 2.15
C THR A 24 13.83 12.28 3.03
N SER A 25 14.68 11.58 3.78
CA SER A 25 14.26 10.58 4.77
C SER A 25 13.97 11.17 6.16
N LYS A 26 14.04 12.51 6.30
CA LYS A 26 13.88 13.22 7.57
C LYS A 26 12.57 12.87 8.29
N TYR A 27 11.51 12.58 7.54
CA TYR A 27 10.17 12.30 8.08
C TYR A 27 9.76 10.82 7.98
N ASP A 28 10.69 9.92 7.65
CA ASP A 28 10.42 8.48 7.57
C ASP A 28 10.12 7.83 8.94
N GLY A 29 10.23 8.60 10.04
CA GLY A 29 9.87 8.20 11.39
C GLY A 29 8.51 8.74 11.87
N VAL A 30 7.72 9.35 11.00
CA VAL A 30 6.35 9.78 11.35
C VAL A 30 5.49 8.55 11.69
N ASP A 31 4.74 8.62 12.79
CA ASP A 31 3.84 7.56 13.22
C ASP A 31 2.54 7.59 12.41
N LEU A 32 2.48 6.73 11.38
CA LEU A 32 1.31 6.60 10.53
C LEU A 32 0.11 5.99 11.26
N ASP A 33 0.34 5.12 12.26
CA ASP A 33 -0.76 4.49 13.00
C ASP A 33 -1.48 5.52 13.87
N GLU A 34 -0.74 6.40 14.54
CA GLU A 34 -1.32 7.50 15.31
C GLU A 34 -2.16 8.43 14.42
N ILE A 35 -1.65 8.77 13.23
CA ILE A 35 -2.35 9.66 12.29
C ILE A 35 -3.63 9.01 11.78
N LEU A 36 -3.56 7.74 11.34
CA LEU A 36 -4.71 7.05 10.75
C LEU A 36 -5.80 6.73 11.78
N ALA A 37 -5.42 6.47 13.04
CA ALA A 37 -6.36 6.24 14.14
C ALA A 37 -7.07 7.51 14.63
N SER A 38 -6.60 8.71 14.24
CA SER A 38 -7.13 9.98 14.70
C SER A 38 -7.78 10.77 13.57
N ASP A 39 -9.11 10.84 13.56
CA ASP A 39 -9.88 11.62 12.59
C ASP A 39 -9.40 13.08 12.51
N ARG A 40 -9.02 13.67 13.65
CA ARG A 40 -8.50 15.04 13.70
C ARG A 40 -7.17 15.18 12.98
N LEU A 41 -6.23 14.26 13.22
CA LEU A 41 -4.90 14.31 12.59
C LEU A 41 -5.01 14.02 11.10
N LEU A 42 -5.70 12.94 10.72
CA LEU A 42 -5.91 12.58 9.32
C LEU A 42 -6.60 13.71 8.54
N ALA A 43 -7.65 14.31 9.08
CA ALA A 43 -8.30 15.46 8.45
C ALA A 43 -7.35 16.65 8.28
N GLY A 44 -6.41 16.86 9.20
CA GLY A 44 -5.34 17.86 9.06
C GLY A 44 -4.47 17.62 7.82
N TYR A 45 -3.99 16.39 7.63
CA TYR A 45 -3.19 16.00 6.46
C TYR A 45 -4.00 16.09 5.16
N VAL A 46 -5.22 15.54 5.13
CA VAL A 46 -6.10 15.60 3.95
C VAL A 46 -6.37 17.05 3.56
N ASN A 47 -6.70 17.93 4.52
CA ASN A 47 -6.94 19.34 4.24
C ASN A 47 -5.68 20.06 3.75
N CYS A 48 -4.50 19.75 4.32
CA CYS A 48 -3.22 20.26 3.82
C CYS A 48 -3.03 19.89 2.34
N LEU A 49 -3.16 18.60 2.00
CA LEU A 49 -3.02 18.10 0.62
C LEU A 49 -4.04 18.74 -0.32
N LEU A 50 -5.27 18.98 0.15
CA LEU A 50 -6.34 19.62 -0.61
C LEU A 50 -6.26 21.16 -0.69
N ASP A 51 -5.24 21.82 -0.14
CA ASP A 51 -5.15 23.31 -0.05
C ASP A 51 -6.28 23.95 0.78
N LYS A 52 -6.83 23.21 1.75
CA LYS A 52 -7.93 23.65 2.61
C LYS A 52 -7.52 23.95 4.05
N GLY A 53 -6.23 23.82 4.37
CA GLY A 53 -5.72 24.04 5.72
C GLY A 53 -4.20 24.16 5.76
N PRO A 54 -3.64 24.49 6.95
CA PRO A 54 -2.21 24.53 7.14
C PRO A 54 -1.59 23.13 7.03
N CYS A 55 -0.32 23.09 6.66
CA CYS A 55 0.47 21.87 6.62
C CYS A 55 1.46 21.83 7.79
N THR A 56 1.61 20.66 8.39
CA THR A 56 2.81 20.35 9.20
C THR A 56 4.05 20.31 8.30
N PRO A 57 5.27 20.40 8.86
CA PRO A 57 6.49 20.35 8.05
C PRO A 57 6.60 19.10 7.17
N ASP A 58 6.19 17.95 7.68
CA ASP A 58 6.18 16.67 6.98
C ASP A 58 5.03 16.58 5.96
N GLY A 59 3.82 17.04 6.31
CA GLY A 59 2.70 17.13 5.36
C GLY A 59 3.00 18.07 4.19
N LYS A 60 3.76 19.14 4.44
CA LYS A 60 4.25 20.05 3.39
C LYS A 60 5.26 19.36 2.47
N GLU A 61 6.21 18.62 3.04
CA GLU A 61 7.17 17.83 2.26
C GLU A 61 6.47 16.81 1.37
N LEU A 62 5.53 16.05 1.93
CA LEU A 62 4.70 15.12 1.18
C LEU A 62 3.98 15.82 0.03
N LYS A 63 3.26 16.91 0.32
CA LYS A 63 2.49 17.67 -0.67
C LYS A 63 3.33 18.16 -1.84
N MET A 64 4.55 18.63 -1.57
CA MET A 64 5.45 19.16 -2.61
C MET A 64 5.97 18.04 -3.53
N ASN A 65 6.24 16.86 -2.99
CA ASN A 65 6.79 15.73 -3.74
C ASN A 65 5.73 14.82 -4.36
N LEU A 66 4.48 14.87 -3.88
CA LEU A 66 3.41 13.96 -4.29
C LEU A 66 3.14 13.95 -5.81
N PRO A 67 3.11 15.09 -6.54
CA PRO A 67 2.95 15.06 -7.99
C PRO A 67 4.08 14.32 -8.71
N ASP A 68 5.33 14.56 -8.34
CA ASP A 68 6.51 13.87 -8.90
C ASP A 68 6.47 12.37 -8.58
N ALA A 69 6.05 12.00 -7.35
CA ALA A 69 5.94 10.61 -6.92
C ALA A 69 4.88 9.86 -7.73
N ILE A 70 3.74 10.48 -8.05
CA ILE A 70 2.69 9.86 -8.88
C ILE A 70 3.15 9.73 -10.33
N GLU A 71 3.70 10.80 -10.92
CA GLU A 71 4.15 10.81 -12.32
C GLU A 71 5.29 9.80 -12.57
N ASN A 72 6.15 9.61 -11.58
CA ASN A 72 7.33 8.76 -11.68
C ASN A 72 7.25 7.44 -10.91
N ASP A 73 6.05 7.00 -10.52
CA ASP A 73 5.84 5.71 -9.84
C ASP A 73 6.77 5.52 -8.62
N CYS A 74 6.82 6.55 -7.77
CA CYS A 74 7.59 6.61 -6.53
C CYS A 74 9.09 6.25 -6.69
N LYS A 75 9.70 6.47 -7.86
CA LYS A 75 11.12 6.12 -8.14
C LYS A 75 12.11 6.69 -7.13
N LYS A 76 11.84 7.88 -6.58
CA LYS A 76 12.69 8.55 -5.59
C LYS A 76 12.25 8.31 -4.15
N CYS A 77 11.18 7.54 -3.92
CA CYS A 77 10.71 7.26 -2.58
C CYS A 77 11.66 6.30 -1.86
N THR A 78 11.86 6.52 -0.57
CA THR A 78 12.51 5.52 0.30
C THR A 78 11.61 4.29 0.45
N ASP A 79 12.17 3.16 0.87
CA ASP A 79 11.37 1.95 1.09
C ASP A 79 10.28 2.16 2.17
N LYS A 80 10.61 2.95 3.20
CA LYS A 80 9.64 3.35 4.23
C LYS A 80 8.51 4.20 3.67
N GLN A 81 8.82 5.13 2.76
CA GLN A 81 7.81 5.96 2.11
C GLN A 81 6.88 5.14 1.21
N LYS A 82 7.40 4.13 0.50
CA LYS A 82 6.58 3.24 -0.33
C LYS A 82 5.60 2.42 0.52
N VAL A 83 6.12 1.74 1.54
CA VAL A 83 5.30 0.94 2.47
C VAL A 83 4.28 1.82 3.20
N GLY A 84 4.70 3.00 3.63
CA GLY A 84 3.81 3.98 4.27
C GLY A 84 2.72 4.50 3.34
N ALA A 85 3.06 4.77 2.08
CA ALA A 85 2.12 5.24 1.08
C ALA A 85 1.03 4.18 0.81
N ASP A 86 1.40 2.91 0.62
CA ASP A 86 0.41 1.83 0.44
C ASP A 86 -0.51 1.70 1.65
N LYS A 87 0.04 1.69 2.86
CA LYS A 87 -0.76 1.64 4.10
C LYS A 87 -1.78 2.77 4.18
N VAL A 88 -1.35 4.00 3.91
CA VAL A 88 -2.21 5.19 3.97
C VAL A 88 -3.26 5.15 2.86
N MET A 89 -2.87 4.80 1.63
CA MET A 89 -3.79 4.73 0.49
C MET A 89 -4.87 3.67 0.71
N HIS A 90 -4.50 2.46 1.12
CA HIS A 90 -5.47 1.39 1.44
C HIS A 90 -6.45 1.84 2.53
N TYR A 91 -5.95 2.44 3.61
CA TYR A 91 -6.79 2.93 4.70
C TYR A 91 -7.79 3.99 4.24
N ILE A 92 -7.34 5.00 3.47
CA ILE A 92 -8.22 6.07 2.99
C ILE A 92 -9.24 5.53 1.98
N ILE A 93 -8.86 4.63 1.08
CA ILE A 93 -9.80 3.99 0.14
C ILE A 93 -10.92 3.25 0.90
N ASP A 94 -10.56 2.49 1.94
CA ASP A 94 -11.51 1.65 2.67
C ASP A 94 -12.38 2.44 3.67
N HIS A 95 -11.79 3.41 4.38
CA HIS A 95 -12.43 4.04 5.53
C HIS A 95 -12.83 5.50 5.29
N LYS A 96 -12.25 6.16 4.27
CA LYS A 96 -12.46 7.58 3.96
C LYS A 96 -12.67 7.79 2.45
N PRO A 97 -13.62 7.08 1.80
CA PRO A 97 -13.77 7.08 0.34
C PRO A 97 -14.03 8.49 -0.23
N GLU A 98 -14.76 9.34 0.48
CA GLU A 98 -14.98 10.72 0.05
C GLU A 98 -13.69 11.56 0.03
N ASP A 99 -12.77 11.32 0.96
CA ASP A 99 -11.50 12.01 1.00
C ASP A 99 -10.53 11.44 -0.05
N TRP A 100 -10.58 10.13 -0.28
CA TRP A 100 -9.90 9.51 -1.42
C TRP A 100 -10.31 10.18 -2.73
N ASP A 101 -11.61 10.26 -3.00
CA ASP A 101 -12.11 10.80 -4.27
C ASP A 101 -11.68 12.27 -4.46
N LYS A 102 -11.66 13.08 -3.39
CA LYS A 102 -11.16 14.47 -3.46
C LYS A 102 -9.66 14.51 -3.79
N LEU A 103 -8.86 13.65 -3.16
CA LEU A 103 -7.41 13.59 -3.36
C LEU A 103 -7.07 13.09 -4.76
N GLU A 104 -7.70 12.01 -5.20
CA GLU A 104 -7.54 11.42 -6.53
C GLU A 104 -7.85 12.44 -7.63
N ASN A 105 -8.98 13.16 -7.51
CA ASN A 105 -9.34 14.23 -8.44
C ASN A 105 -8.31 15.35 -8.48
N LYS A 106 -7.71 15.70 -7.33
CA LYS A 106 -6.73 16.78 -7.25
C LYS A 106 -5.40 16.42 -7.90
N TYR A 107 -4.91 15.21 -7.63
CA TYR A 107 -3.61 14.76 -8.12
C TYR A 107 -3.70 14.03 -9.47
N ASN A 108 -4.91 13.99 -10.07
CA ASN A 108 -5.21 13.51 -11.42
C ASN A 108 -4.75 12.06 -11.65
N SER A 109 -5.13 11.17 -10.74
CA SER A 109 -5.00 9.73 -10.92
C SER A 109 -6.07 9.23 -11.91
N ASP A 110 -5.71 8.32 -12.80
CA ASP A 110 -6.60 7.68 -13.77
C ASP A 110 -7.51 6.60 -13.15
N GLY A 111 -7.57 6.51 -11.82
CA GLY A 111 -8.32 5.51 -11.08
C GLY A 111 -7.64 4.13 -11.02
N THR A 112 -6.49 3.95 -11.70
CA THR A 112 -5.88 2.62 -11.81
C THR A 112 -5.35 2.10 -10.48
N TYR A 113 -4.90 2.98 -9.57
CA TYR A 113 -4.43 2.54 -8.26
C TYR A 113 -5.58 1.92 -7.44
N LYS A 114 -6.70 2.64 -7.28
CA LYS A 114 -7.88 2.16 -6.55
C LYS A 114 -8.38 0.84 -7.14
N LEU A 115 -8.45 0.74 -8.47
CA LEU A 115 -8.88 -0.48 -9.16
C LEU A 115 -7.93 -1.66 -8.87
N LYS A 116 -6.62 -1.47 -9.01
CA LYS A 116 -5.61 -2.51 -8.71
C LYS A 116 -5.69 -2.98 -7.26
N TYR A 117 -5.88 -2.05 -6.33
CA TYR A 117 -6.05 -2.35 -4.92
C TYR A 117 -7.29 -3.22 -4.69
N LEU A 118 -8.46 -2.79 -5.18
CA LEU A 118 -9.72 -3.52 -4.98
C LEU A 118 -9.68 -4.94 -5.58
N VAL A 119 -9.11 -5.09 -6.77
CA VAL A 119 -8.91 -6.42 -7.40
C VAL A 119 -7.98 -7.30 -6.57
N SER A 120 -6.91 -6.73 -6.02
CA SER A 120 -5.97 -7.48 -5.17
C SER A 120 -6.64 -7.88 -3.86
N LYS A 121 -7.45 -6.99 -3.28
CA LYS A 121 -8.21 -7.24 -2.05
C LYS A 121 -9.27 -8.32 -2.24
N GLU A 122 -10.02 -8.30 -3.34
CA GLU A 122 -11.02 -9.33 -3.66
C GLU A 122 -10.37 -10.72 -3.78
N LYS A 123 -9.24 -10.84 -4.49
CA LYS A 123 -8.48 -12.09 -4.57
C LYS A 123 -8.00 -12.60 -3.22
N LEU A 124 -7.53 -11.70 -2.35
CA LEU A 124 -7.10 -12.07 -1.00
C LEU A 124 -8.27 -12.66 -0.20
N ASN A 125 -9.45 -12.03 -0.29
CA ASN A 125 -10.65 -12.55 0.36
C ASN A 125 -11.06 -13.92 -0.21
N GLU A 126 -10.99 -14.13 -1.53
CA GLU A 126 -11.28 -15.43 -2.15
C GLU A 126 -10.34 -16.53 -1.64
N HIS A 127 -9.04 -16.25 -1.50
CA HIS A 127 -8.06 -17.20 -0.98
C HIS A 127 -8.23 -17.48 0.52
N GLU A 128 -8.74 -16.53 1.29
CA GLU A 128 -9.02 -16.70 2.72
C GLU A 128 -10.28 -17.56 2.94
N ASN A 129 -11.35 -17.32 2.18
CA ASN A 129 -12.56 -18.15 2.25
C ASN A 129 -12.32 -19.62 1.86
N VAL A 130 -11.34 -19.90 1.00
CA VAL A 130 -10.94 -21.28 0.65
C VAL A 130 -10.12 -21.95 1.76
N ALA A 131 -9.45 -21.19 2.63
CA ALA A 131 -8.65 -21.73 3.73
C ALA A 131 -9.48 -22.00 5.00
N GLU A 132 -10.69 -21.45 5.11
CA GLU A 132 -11.61 -21.70 6.22
C GLU A 132 -12.51 -22.94 6.01
N ASP A 133 -12.66 -23.43 4.77
CA ASP A 133 -13.50 -24.59 4.44
C ASP A 133 -12.85 -25.97 4.79
N ASP A 134 -11.59 -25.99 5.24
CA ASP A 134 -10.84 -27.23 5.53
C ASP A 134 -10.82 -27.65 7.02
N ASP A 135 -11.46 -26.90 7.94
CA ASP A 135 -11.43 -27.14 9.40
C ASP A 135 -12.81 -27.54 10.01
N GLU A 136 -13.70 -28.19 9.25
CA GLU A 136 -14.85 -28.93 9.81
C GLU A 136 -15.02 -30.30 9.14
N ASN A 137 -14.23 -31.29 9.57
CA ASN A 137 -14.66 -32.70 9.71
C ASN A 137 -13.57 -33.55 10.38
N ASP A 138 -13.41 -33.37 11.68
CA ASP A 138 -12.86 -34.41 12.56
C ASP A 138 -13.89 -34.61 13.68
N ASP A 139 -14.84 -35.51 13.46
CA ASP A 139 -15.30 -36.49 14.46
C ASP A 139 -16.42 -37.36 13.87
N GLU A 140 -16.07 -38.62 13.64
CA GLU A 140 -16.87 -39.83 13.87
C GLU A 140 -16.76 -40.84 12.72
N GLU A 141 -15.77 -41.72 12.82
CA GLU A 141 -16.00 -43.11 12.41
C GLU A 141 -15.33 -44.08 13.39
N SER A 142 -16.13 -44.75 14.23
CA SER A 142 -15.82 -46.12 14.63
C SER A 142 -17.06 -46.95 14.97
N ASN A 143 -17.21 -48.01 14.15
CA ASN A 143 -17.75 -49.33 14.44
C ASN A 143 -19.25 -49.51 14.77
N GLY A 144 -19.93 -50.16 13.82
CA GLY A 144 -21.27 -50.71 13.99
C GLY A 144 -21.36 -51.97 14.86
N HIS A 145 -22.60 -52.39 15.15
CA HIS A 145 -23.10 -53.77 15.07
C HIS A 145 -24.59 -53.84 15.50
N SER A 146 -25.43 -54.37 14.61
CA SER A 146 -26.59 -55.25 14.84
C SER A 146 -27.91 -54.76 15.48
N SER A 147 -28.96 -54.96 14.67
CA SER A 147 -30.30 -55.51 14.95
C SER A 147 -31.29 -54.78 15.87
N GLY A 148 -32.53 -54.61 15.37
CA GLY A 148 -33.71 -54.57 16.25
C GLY A 148 -34.89 -53.71 15.81
N GLN A 149 -35.69 -54.22 14.88
CA GLN A 149 -37.17 -54.26 14.87
C GLN A 149 -38.03 -53.24 15.68
N VAL A 150 -38.86 -52.51 14.93
CA VAL A 150 -40.29 -52.13 15.08
C VAL A 150 -41.03 -52.34 16.44
N ILE A 151 -41.74 -51.29 16.92
CA ILE A 151 -43.19 -51.17 17.25
C ILE A 151 -43.46 -50.22 18.45
N LYS A 152 -44.53 -49.41 18.27
CA LYS A 152 -45.26 -48.51 19.17
C LYS A 152 -45.64 -49.12 20.53
N GLU A 153 -45.66 -48.29 21.58
CA GLU A 153 -46.87 -47.80 22.30
C GLU A 153 -46.48 -46.70 23.30
#